data_AF-A0A7Y9E0P7-F1
#
_entry.id   AF-A0A7Y9E0P7-F1
#
_cell.length_a   1.000
_cell.length_b   1.000
_cell.length_c   1.000
_cell.angle_alpha   90.00
_cell.angle_beta   90.00
_cell.angle_gamma   90.00
#
_symmetry.space_group_name_H-M   'P 1'
#
loop_
_entity.id
_entity.type
_entity.pdbx_description
1 polymer ?
#
loop_
_entity_poly.entity_id
_entity_poly.type
_entity_poly.pdbx_seq_one_letter_code
_entity_poly.pdbx_strand_id
1 'polypeptide(L)'
;MVVTDPDDALDAEGPVVLVRPFTAPDDVPAMYASVAVVTEHGGTTSHAALVAREAGLPCVVGCGDGVVAALQGRTVTVDGTRGVVLDGDVTGEAGPRATAAWESTLLEWTGAATPADLPDRLGTS
;
A
#
# COMPACT_ATOMS: atom_id res chain seq x y z
N MET A 1 -12.18 -1.73 -0.40
CA MET A 1 -12.99 -1.46 0.82
C MET A 1 -12.05 -1.16 1.99
N VAL A 2 -12.45 -0.33 2.94
CA VAL A 2 -11.64 0.00 4.13
C VAL A 2 -11.80 -1.06 5.21
N VAL A 3 -10.66 -1.55 5.70
CA VAL A 3 -10.54 -2.48 6.84
C VAL A 3 -9.67 -1.86 7.92
N THR A 4 -9.95 -2.18 9.18
CA THR A 4 -9.25 -1.60 10.34
C THR A 4 -8.40 -2.62 11.10
N ASP A 5 -8.76 -3.89 10.97
CA ASP A 5 -8.04 -5.00 11.56
C ASP A 5 -7.03 -5.58 10.56
N PRO A 6 -5.80 -5.93 10.99
CA PRO A 6 -4.82 -6.55 10.11
C PRO A 6 -5.25 -7.93 9.63
N ASP A 7 -5.96 -8.72 10.45
CA ASP A 7 -6.43 -10.05 10.06
C ASP A 7 -7.46 -9.95 8.93
N ASP A 8 -8.38 -8.98 9.02
CA ASP A 8 -9.33 -8.67 7.93
C ASP A 8 -8.62 -8.30 6.62
N ALA A 9 -7.47 -7.64 6.70
CA ALA A 9 -6.69 -7.28 5.51
C ALA A 9 -5.97 -8.49 4.89
N LEU A 10 -5.57 -9.45 5.73
CA LEU A 10 -4.90 -10.69 5.29
C LEU A 10 -5.88 -11.69 4.70
N ASP A 11 -7.10 -11.76 5.23
CA ASP A 11 -8.16 -12.66 4.77
C ASP A 11 -8.97 -12.08 3.60
N ALA A 12 -8.69 -10.84 3.18
CA ALA A 12 -9.42 -10.16 2.11
C ALA A 12 -9.22 -10.85 0.75
N GLU A 13 -10.31 -11.22 0.10
CA GLU A 13 -10.30 -11.79 -1.26
C GLU A 13 -10.08 -10.74 -2.36
N GLY A 14 -10.10 -9.45 -2.02
CA GLY A 14 -10.06 -8.34 -2.97
C GLY A 14 -9.33 -7.09 -2.44
N PRO A 15 -9.32 -5.99 -3.20
CA PRO A 15 -8.54 -4.81 -2.85
C PRO A 15 -9.08 -4.11 -1.58
N VAL A 16 -8.22 -4.01 -0.58
CA VAL A 16 -8.53 -3.38 0.71
C VAL A 16 -7.57 -2.25 1.06
N VAL A 17 -8.11 -1.24 1.72
CA VAL A 17 -7.34 -0.12 2.28
C VAL A 17 -7.27 -0.32 3.78
N LEU A 18 -6.06 -0.48 4.32
CA LEU A 18 -5.84 -0.63 5.76
C LEU A 18 -5.81 0.74 6.42
N VAL A 19 -6.68 0.96 7.41
CA VAL A 19 -6.78 2.22 8.15
C VAL A 19 -6.57 1.94 9.63
N ARG A 20 -5.54 2.55 10.24
CA ARG A 20 -5.18 2.31 11.65
C ARG A 20 -4.84 3.60 12.40
N PRO A 21 -5.03 3.66 13.73
CA PRO A 21 -4.57 4.79 14.52
C PRO A 21 -3.04 4.92 14.49
N PHE A 22 -2.36 3.79 14.69
CA PHE A 22 -0.92 3.61 14.60
C PHE A 22 -0.62 2.25 13.97
N THR A 23 0.56 2.14 13.36
CA THR A 23 1.08 0.86 12.83
C THR A 23 2.23 0.35 13.70
N ALA A 24 2.31 -0.96 13.87
CA ALA A 24 3.40 -1.68 14.51
C ALA A 24 4.08 -2.64 13.51
N PRO A 25 5.28 -3.18 13.84
CA PRO A 25 5.96 -4.17 12.99
C PRO A 25 5.10 -5.41 12.66
N ASP A 26 4.20 -5.80 13.56
CA ASP A 26 3.29 -6.93 13.34
C ASP A 26 2.21 -6.63 12.30
N ASP A 27 1.94 -5.35 12.01
CA ASP A 27 0.99 -4.94 10.97
C ASP A 27 1.60 -5.03 9.55
N VAL A 28 2.90 -5.23 9.42
CA VAL A 28 3.61 -5.21 8.13
C VAL A 28 3.01 -6.20 7.11
N PRO A 29 2.72 -7.48 7.44
CA PRO A 29 2.09 -8.39 6.50
C PRO A 29 0.75 -7.86 5.97
N ALA A 30 -0.10 -7.30 6.85
CA ALA A 30 -1.37 -6.69 6.49
C ALA A 30 -1.20 -5.45 5.60
N MET A 31 -0.16 -4.65 5.87
CA MET A 31 0.19 -3.52 5.00
C MET A 31 0.53 -3.99 3.58
N TYR A 32 1.31 -5.07 3.43
CA TYR A 32 1.66 -5.64 2.12
C TYR A 32 0.48 -6.26 1.37
N ALA A 33 -0.48 -6.83 2.09
CA ALA A 33 -1.72 -7.37 1.53
C ALA A 33 -2.69 -6.27 1.05
N SER A 34 -2.54 -5.05 1.57
CA SER A 34 -3.41 -3.92 1.25
C SER A 34 -3.00 -3.18 -0.03
N VAL A 35 -3.94 -2.49 -0.67
CA VAL A 35 -3.68 -1.62 -1.84
C VAL A 35 -3.30 -0.20 -1.45
N ALA A 36 -3.58 0.22 -0.22
CA ALA A 36 -3.16 1.49 0.35
C ALA A 36 -3.22 1.45 1.88
N VAL A 37 -2.48 2.34 2.55
CA VAL A 37 -2.47 2.47 4.01
C VAL A 37 -2.79 3.89 4.45
N VAL A 38 -3.67 4.04 5.43
CA VAL A 38 -4.00 5.34 6.04
C VAL A 38 -3.79 5.27 7.55
N THR A 39 -3.18 6.31 8.13
CA THR A 39 -3.06 6.40 9.60
C THR A 39 -3.58 7.70 10.19
N GLU A 40 -4.18 7.63 11.38
CA GLU A 40 -4.63 8.82 12.13
C GLU A 40 -3.44 9.63 12.61
N HIS A 41 -2.41 8.94 13.08
CA HIS A 41 -1.21 9.53 13.64
C HIS A 41 0.05 9.12 12.89
N GLY A 42 1.08 9.95 13.03
CA GLY A 42 2.38 9.75 12.40
C GLY A 42 2.71 10.87 11.42
N GLY A 43 4.00 10.97 11.08
CA GLY A 43 4.51 11.89 10.08
C GLY A 43 5.15 11.15 8.90
N THR A 44 5.70 11.91 7.96
CA THR A 44 6.36 11.40 6.74
C THR A 44 7.60 10.52 7.01
N THR A 45 8.10 10.49 8.24
CA THR A 45 9.20 9.65 8.73
C THR A 45 8.75 8.57 9.73
N SER A 46 7.44 8.36 9.89
CA SER A 46 6.89 7.34 10.76
C SER A 46 7.08 5.92 10.22
N HIS A 47 6.84 4.93 11.07
CA HIS A 47 6.89 3.51 10.70
C HIS A 47 6.01 3.22 9.47
N ALA A 48 4.74 3.64 9.51
CA ALA A 48 3.80 3.49 8.39
C ALA A 48 4.34 4.08 7.08
N ALA A 49 4.88 5.31 7.14
CA ALA A 49 5.37 6.00 5.95
C ALA A 49 6.61 5.32 5.33
N LEU A 50 7.51 4.79 6.17
CA LEU A 50 8.70 4.08 5.69
C LEU A 50 8.34 2.73 5.08
N VAL A 51 7.52 1.94 5.77
CA VAL A 51 7.09 0.61 5.28
C VAL A 51 6.27 0.76 3.99
N ALA A 52 5.37 1.73 3.90
CA ALA A 52 4.58 1.94 2.68
C ALA A 52 5.43 2.35 1.47
N ARG A 53 6.49 3.15 1.69
CA ARG A 53 7.45 3.50 0.64
C ARG A 53 8.23 2.28 0.15
N GLU A 54 8.64 1.42 1.07
CA GLU A 54 9.31 0.16 0.74
C GLU A 54 8.38 -0.80 -0.02
N ALA A 55 7.12 -0.88 0.39
CA ALA A 55 6.10 -1.71 -0.24
C ALA A 55 5.57 -1.16 -1.58
N GLY A 56 5.93 0.08 -1.96
CA GLY A 56 5.44 0.73 -3.17
C GLY A 56 3.94 1.05 -3.14
N LEU A 57 3.38 1.26 -1.95
CA LEU A 57 1.94 1.48 -1.72
C LEU A 57 1.63 2.96 -1.48
N PRO A 58 0.51 3.49 -2.01
CA PRO A 58 -0.03 4.78 -1.60
C PRO A 58 -0.26 4.81 -0.09
N CYS A 59 0.22 5.88 0.56
CA CYS A 59 0.05 6.04 1.99
C CYS A 59 -0.21 7.49 2.37
N VAL A 60 -1.16 7.69 3.30
CA VAL A 60 -1.46 8.98 3.92
C VAL A 60 -1.40 8.80 5.43
N VAL A 61 -0.57 9.58 6.09
CA VAL A 61 -0.33 9.50 7.54
C VAL A 61 -0.71 10.80 8.21
N GLY A 62 -1.13 10.74 9.46
CA GLY A 62 -1.47 11.94 10.23
C GLY A 62 -2.81 12.54 9.84
N CYS A 63 -3.79 11.72 9.45
CA CYS A 63 -5.12 12.16 9.02
C CYS A 63 -5.98 12.75 10.16
N GLY A 64 -5.54 12.62 11.41
CA GLY A 64 -6.25 13.09 12.59
C GLY A 64 -7.15 12.04 13.23
N ASP A 65 -7.54 12.31 14.47
CA ASP A 65 -8.36 11.42 15.29
C ASP A 65 -9.75 11.17 14.69
N GLY A 66 -10.22 9.92 14.76
CA GLY A 66 -11.56 9.53 14.35
C GLY A 66 -11.69 9.14 12.88
N VAL A 67 -10.61 9.23 12.09
CA VAL A 67 -10.57 8.82 10.70
C VAL A 67 -10.79 7.31 10.55
N VAL A 68 -10.28 6.49 11.48
CA VAL A 68 -10.50 5.04 11.49
C VAL A 68 -12.00 4.74 11.52
N ALA A 69 -12.72 5.31 12.49
CA ALA A 69 -14.16 5.12 12.62
C ALA A 69 -14.96 5.72 11.45
N ALA A 70 -14.50 6.85 10.91
CA ALA A 70 -15.18 7.53 9.80
C ALA A 70 -15.06 6.79 8.45
N LEU A 71 -13.97 6.04 8.26
CA LEU A 71 -13.67 5.34 7.02
C LEU A 71 -14.02 3.86 7.04
N GLN A 72 -14.12 3.23 8.22
CA GLN A 72 -14.38 1.79 8.37
C GLN A 72 -15.55 1.31 7.50
N GLY A 73 -15.30 0.27 6.68
CA GLY A 73 -16.30 -0.35 5.81
C GLY A 73 -16.67 0.46 4.56
N ARG A 74 -16.08 1.63 4.34
CA ARG A 74 -16.34 2.45 3.13
C ARG A 74 -15.45 2.04 1.97
N THR A 75 -15.86 2.42 0.77
CA THR A 75 -14.98 2.39 -0.40
C THR A 75 -14.35 3.77 -0.54
N VAL A 76 -13.02 3.81 -0.58
CA VAL A 76 -12.25 5.06 -0.66
C VAL A 76 -11.13 4.89 -1.66
N THR A 77 -10.66 6.01 -2.18
CA THR A 77 -9.46 6.11 -3.01
C THR A 77 -8.40 6.90 -2.26
N VAL A 78 -7.17 6.37 -2.22
CA VAL A 78 -6.06 6.98 -1.49
C VAL A 78 -5.04 7.53 -2.49
N ASP A 79 -4.82 8.84 -2.48
CA ASP A 79 -3.76 9.52 -3.25
C ASP A 79 -2.61 9.88 -2.31
N GLY A 80 -1.60 9.01 -2.29
CA GLY A 80 -0.38 9.20 -1.50
C GLY A 80 0.53 10.33 -1.99
N THR A 81 0.33 10.85 -3.20
CA THR A 81 1.12 11.96 -3.74
C THR A 81 0.61 13.29 -3.21
N ARG A 82 -0.71 13.47 -3.20
CA ARG A 82 -1.36 14.67 -2.67
C ARG A 82 -1.67 14.59 -1.17
N GLY A 83 -1.58 13.40 -0.58
CA GLY A 83 -1.88 13.18 0.83
C GLY A 83 -3.38 13.27 1.12
N VAL A 84 -4.24 12.80 0.19
CA VAL A 84 -5.70 12.92 0.32
C VAL A 84 -6.38 11.55 0.24
N VAL A 85 -7.46 11.41 1.00
CA VAL A 85 -8.37 10.27 0.94
C VAL A 85 -9.70 10.76 0.37
N LEU A 86 -10.13 10.15 -0.73
CA LEU A 86 -11.33 10.52 -1.47
C LEU A 86 -12.41 9.46 -1.23
N ASP A 87 -13.65 9.89 -1.08
CA ASP A 87 -14.78 8.96 -0.95
C ASP A 87 -15.13 8.32 -2.30
N GLY A 88 -15.44 7.03 -2.27
CA GLY A 88 -15.75 6.24 -3.45
C GLY A 88 -14.53 5.74 -4.22
N ASP A 89 -14.82 4.99 -5.27
CA ASP A 89 -13.84 4.58 -6.28
C ASP A 89 -13.76 5.70 -7.33
N VAL A 90 -12.72 6.52 -7.25
CA VAL A 90 -12.44 7.59 -8.23
C VAL A 90 -11.26 7.23 -9.12
N THR A 91 -10.83 5.97 -9.08
CA THR A 91 -9.76 5.41 -9.90
C THR A 91 -10.21 5.22 -11.34
N GLY A 92 -10.09 6.28 -12.14
CA GLY A 92 -9.72 6.11 -13.53
C GLY A 92 -8.24 5.70 -13.56
N GLU A 93 -7.97 4.39 -13.59
CA GLU A 93 -6.63 3.78 -13.64
C GLU A 93 -5.82 3.97 -12.35
N ALA A 94 -5.89 2.98 -11.45
CA ALA A 94 -4.92 2.83 -10.36
C ALA A 94 -3.52 2.83 -10.98
N GLY A 95 -2.73 3.88 -10.69
CA GLY A 95 -1.34 3.96 -11.15
C GLY A 95 -0.61 2.66 -10.79
N PRO A 96 0.24 2.13 -11.68
CA PRO A 96 0.90 0.86 -11.45
C PRO A 96 1.57 0.87 -10.06
N ARG A 97 1.34 -0.20 -9.29
CA ARG A 97 2.11 -0.50 -8.07
C ARG A 97 3.56 -0.26 -8.43
N ALA A 98 4.24 0.64 -7.71
CA ALA A 98 5.63 0.95 -8.04
C ALA A 98 6.42 -0.35 -7.91
N THR A 99 6.71 -1.00 -9.05
CA THR A 99 7.73 -2.04 -9.13
C THR A 99 8.98 -1.42 -8.55
N ALA A 100 9.64 -2.14 -7.65
CA ALA A 100 10.80 -1.63 -6.96
C ALA A 100 11.80 -1.10 -8.00
N ALA A 101 12.43 0.05 -7.75
CA ALA A 101 13.25 0.73 -8.77
C ALA A 101 14.37 -0.16 -9.36
N TRP A 102 14.77 -1.20 -8.64
CA TRP A 102 15.72 -2.21 -9.11
C TRP A 102 15.10 -3.17 -10.15
N GLU A 103 13.80 -3.49 -10.06
CA GLU A 103 13.08 -4.27 -11.08
C GLU A 103 13.06 -3.52 -12.40
N SER A 104 12.78 -2.21 -12.40
CA SER A 104 12.85 -1.36 -13.60
C SER A 104 14.24 -1.35 -14.24
N THR A 105 15.28 -1.35 -13.40
CA THR A 105 16.68 -1.44 -13.84
C THR A 105 16.98 -2.81 -14.45
N LEU A 106 16.42 -3.90 -13.91
CA LEU A 106 16.56 -5.25 -14.46
C LEU A 106 15.77 -5.44 -15.76
N LEU A 107 14.57 -4.88 -15.88
CA LEU A 107 13.77 -4.92 -17.10
C LEU A 107 14.46 -4.20 -18.26
N GLU A 108 15.06 -3.02 -18.00
CA GLU A 108 15.82 -2.29 -19.02
C GLU A 108 17.03 -3.09 -19.53
N TRP A 109 17.76 -3.76 -18.64
CA TRP A 109 18.95 -4.54 -19.01
C TRP A 109 18.63 -5.90 -19.63
N THR A 110 17.46 -6.47 -19.35
CA THR A 110 17.04 -7.78 -19.89
C THR A 110 16.18 -7.67 -21.15
N GLY A 111 15.61 -6.49 -21.43
CA GLY A 111 14.65 -6.29 -22.50
C GLY A 111 13.29 -6.94 -22.24
N ALA A 112 13.02 -7.35 -21.00
CA ALA A 112 11.72 -7.88 -20.59
C ALA A 112 10.68 -6.75 -20.54
N ALA A 113 9.44 -7.05 -20.97
CA ALA A 113 8.34 -6.08 -20.90
C ALA A 113 7.62 -6.13 -19.54
N THR A 114 7.66 -7.28 -18.86
CA THR A 114 7.04 -7.48 -17.55
C THR A 114 7.92 -8.30 -16.60
N PRO A 115 7.78 -8.15 -15.27
CA PRO A 115 8.55 -8.93 -14.29
C PRO A 115 8.37 -10.45 -14.42
N ALA A 116 7.26 -10.91 -15.03
CA ALA A 116 6.99 -12.32 -15.30
C ALA A 116 7.86 -12.91 -16.43
N ASP A 117 8.49 -12.07 -17.25
CA ASP A 117 9.38 -12.48 -18.34
C ASP A 117 10.86 -12.57 -17.89
N LEU A 118 11.16 -12.31 -16.61
CA LEU A 118 12.52 -12.42 -16.09
C LEU A 118 12.95 -13.90 -16.06
N PRO A 119 14.13 -14.24 -16.63
CA PRO A 119 14.62 -15.61 -16.60
C PRO A 119 14.95 -16.04 -15.17
N ASP A 120 14.46 -17.22 -14.78
CA ASP A 120 14.65 -17.82 -13.46
C ASP A 120 16.14 -18.12 -13.21
N ARG A 121 16.85 -17.16 -12.62
CA ARG A 121 18.30 -17.18 -12.38
C ARG A 121 18.63 -16.62 -11.01
N LEU A 122 17.94 -17.08 -9.97
CA LEU A 122 18.50 -17.07 -8.62
C LEU A 122 18.69 -18.51 -8.17
N GLY A 123 19.85 -19.05 -8.56
CA GLY A 123 20.34 -20.31 -8.04
C GLY A 123 20.47 -20.21 -6.53
N THR A 124 19.67 -21.00 -5.82
CA THR A 124 19.95 -21.39 -4.45
C THR A 124 21.25 -22.20 -4.45
N SER A 125 22.28 -21.66 -3.81
CA SER A 125 23.48 -22.38 -3.36
C SER A 125 23.94 -21.77 -2.06
#